data_AF-A0A4S0UG95-F1
#
_entry.id   AF-A0A4S0UG95-F1
#
_cell.length_a   1.000
_cell.length_b   1.000
_cell.length_c   1.000
_cell.angle_alpha   90.00
_cell.angle_beta   90.00
_cell.angle_gamma   90.00
#
_symmetry.space_group_name_H-M   'P 1'
#
loop_
_entity.id
_entity.type
_entity.pdbx_description
1 polymer ?
#
loop_
_entity_poly.entity_id
_entity_poly.type
_entity_poly.pdbx_seq_one_letter_code
_entity_poly.pdbx_strand_id
1 'polypeptide(L)' 'TILKGGDANDVAKSWLKKNPDSVATWLKGVTTTSGGDATAAVNAALNN' A
#
# COMPACT_ATOMS: atom_id res chain seq x y z
N THR A 1 20.22 12.60 2.55
CA THR A 1 19.97 11.15 2.67
C THR A 1 18.58 10.95 3.25
N ILE A 2 17.64 10.45 2.43
CA ILE A 2 16.20 10.35 2.75
C ILE A 2 15.87 9.25 3.75
N LEU A 3 16.84 8.41 4.08
CA LEU A 3 16.72 7.34 5.06
C LEU A 3 17.31 7.82 6.39
N LYS A 4 16.50 8.50 7.21
CA LYS A 4 16.81 8.75 8.63
C LYS A 4 16.67 7.44 9.43
N GLY A 5 17.34 6.36 9.02
CA GLY A 5 17.39 5.10 9.78
C GLY A 5 16.05 4.40 10.06
N GLY A 6 14.96 4.78 9.38
CA GLY A 6 13.66 4.12 9.47
C GLY A 6 13.51 3.07 8.38
N ASP A 7 12.81 1.98 8.69
CA ASP A 7 12.52 0.90 7.75
C ASP A 7 11.77 1.47 6.54
N ALA A 8 12.27 1.23 5.33
CA ALA A 8 11.69 1.77 4.11
C ALA A 8 10.21 1.33 3.96
N ASN A 9 9.88 0.17 4.52
CA ASN A 9 8.52 -0.35 4.56
C ASN A 9 7.59 0.53 5.40
N ASP A 10 8.05 1.09 6.53
CA ASP A 10 7.19 1.91 7.39
C ASP A 10 6.90 3.28 6.77
N VAL A 11 7.91 3.88 6.13
CA VAL A 11 7.74 5.13 5.39
C VAL A 11 6.79 4.93 4.21
N ALA A 12 6.96 3.83 3.47
CA ALA A 12 6.06 3.46 2.39
C ALA A 12 4.63 3.22 2.90
N LYS A 13 4.44 2.46 3.98
CA LYS A 13 3.11 2.25 4.61
C LYS A 13 2.46 3.57 5.03
N SER A 14 3.22 4.48 5.63
CA SER A 14 2.71 5.79 6.03
C SER A 14 2.29 6.64 4.82
N TRP A 15 3.07 6.60 3.74
CA TRP A 15 2.74 7.29 2.50
C TRP A 15 1.50 6.69 1.83
N LEU A 16 1.40 5.36 1.76
CA LEU A 16 0.25 4.65 1.18
C LEU A 16 -1.06 4.99 1.91
N LYS A 17 -1.03 5.07 3.25
CA LYS A 17 -2.18 5.51 4.05
C LYS A 17 -2.62 6.94 3.74
N LYS A 18 -1.68 7.83 3.45
CA LYS A 18 -1.94 9.24 3.14
C LYS A 18 -2.35 9.48 1.68
N ASN A 19 -2.12 8.51 0.79
CA ASN A 19 -2.37 8.66 -0.64
C ASN A 19 -3.26 7.52 -1.18
N PRO A 20 -4.49 7.35 -0.64
CA PRO A 20 -5.39 6.27 -1.06
C PRO A 20 -5.76 6.34 -2.55
N ASP A 21 -5.84 7.53 -3.14
CA ASP A 21 -6.20 7.70 -4.56
C ASP A 21 -5.12 7.18 -5.52
N SER A 22 -3.85 7.34 -5.15
CA SER A 22 -2.73 6.77 -5.91
C SER A 22 -2.77 5.25 -5.85
N VAL A 23 -3.05 4.70 -4.66
CA VAL A 23 -3.21 3.26 -4.45
C VAL A 23 -4.39 2.72 -5.27
N ALA A 24 -5.55 3.38 -5.23
CA ALA A 24 -6.72 2.99 -6.02
C ALA A 24 -6.44 2.98 -7.53
N THR A 25 -5.63 3.94 -8.01
CA THR A 25 -5.22 3.99 -9.42
C THR A 25 -4.29 2.83 -9.78
N TRP A 26 -3.35 2.47 -8.92
CA TRP A 26 -2.44 1.33 -9.14
C TRP A 26 -3.15 -0.01 -9.06
N LEU A 27 -4.17 -0.13 -8.21
CA LEU A 27 -4.93 -1.36 -8.02
C LEU A 27 -6.08 -1.52 -9.03
N LYS A 28 -6.30 -0.53 -9.90
CA LYS A 28 -7.32 -0.60 -10.94
C LYS A 28 -7.02 -1.74 -11.92
N GLY A 29 -7.79 -2.81 -11.82
CA GLY A 29 -7.62 -4.02 -12.64
C GLY A 29 -6.59 -5.01 -12.10
N VAL A 30 -6.03 -4.75 -10.91
CA VAL A 30 -5.14 -5.68 -10.22
C VAL A 30 -5.97 -6.56 -9.30
N THR A 31 -5.80 -7.87 -9.42
CA THR A 31 -6.35 -8.87 -8.50
C THR A 31 -5.24 -9.41 -7.60
N THR A 32 -5.59 -9.92 -6.43
CA THR A 32 -4.63 -10.64 -5.59
C THR A 32 -4.15 -11.90 -6.32
N THR A 33 -3.03 -12.48 -5.88
CA THR A 33 -2.50 -13.75 -6.43
C THR A 33 -3.50 -14.91 -6.36
N SER A 34 -4.49 -14.81 -5.46
CA SER A 34 -5.61 -15.73 -5.30
C SER A 34 -6.89 -15.31 -6.05
N GLY A 35 -6.87 -14.22 -6.81
CA GLY A 35 -8.01 -13.71 -7.59
C GLY A 35 -8.98 -12.80 -6.82
N GLY A 36 -8.63 -12.39 -5.60
CA GLY A 36 -9.43 -11.50 -4.75
C GLY A 36 -9.19 -10.00 -4.98
N ASP A 37 -9.85 -9.17 -4.18
CA ASP A 37 -9.75 -7.71 -4.26
C ASP A 37 -8.41 -7.21 -3.69
N ALA A 38 -7.58 -6.63 -4.56
CA ALA A 38 -6.29 -6.09 -4.18
C ALA A 38 -6.40 -4.85 -3.29
N THR A 39 -7.46 -4.05 -3.42
CA THR A 39 -7.69 -2.85 -2.60
C THR A 39 -7.97 -3.23 -1.15
N ALA A 40 -8.82 -4.24 -0.94
CA ALA A 40 -9.08 -4.79 0.38
C ALA A 40 -7.80 -5.37 1.01
N ALA A 41 -6.99 -6.09 0.22
CA ALA A 41 -5.74 -6.67 0.68
C ALA A 41 -4.70 -5.61 1.09
N VAL A 42 -4.55 -4.54 0.30
CA VAL A 42 -3.64 -3.44 0.64
C VAL A 42 -4.12 -2.68 1.87
N ASN A 43 -5.41 -2.38 1.97
CA ASN A 43 -5.97 -1.73 3.17
C ASN A 43 -5.78 -2.59 4.43
N ALA A 44 -5.96 -3.91 4.33
CA ALA A 44 -5.68 -4.84 5.42
C ALA A 44 -4.18 -4.85 5.81
N ALA A 45 -3.27 -4.85 4.83
CA ALA A 45 -1.83 -4.81 5.07
C ALA A 45 -1.34 -3.46 5.64
N LEU A 46 -2.06 -2.37 5.37
CA LEU A 46 -1.75 -1.05 5.93
C LEU A 46 -2.32 -0.89 7.34
N ASN A 47 -3.48 -1.46 7.65
CA ASN A 47 -4.10 -1.37 8.98
C ASN A 47 -3.53 -2.35 10.02
N ASN A 48 -2.54 -3.16 9.65
CA ASN A 48 -1.82 -4.10 10.51
C ASN A 48 -0.45 -3.54 10.90
#